data_AF-A0A813RG41-F1
#
_entry.id   AF-A0A813RG41-F1
#
_cell.length_a   1.000
_cell.length_b   1.000
_cell.length_c   1.000
_cell.angle_alpha   90.00
_cell.angle_beta   90.00
_cell.angle_gamma   90.00
#
_symmetry.space_group_name_H-M   'P 1'
#
loop_
_entity.id
_entity.type
_entity.pdbx_description
1 polymer ?
#
loop_
_entity_poly.entity_id
_entity_poly.type
_entity_poly.pdbx_seq_one_letter_code
_entity_poly.pdbx_strand_id
1 'polypeptide(L)'
;MTIDGSAFGKPQIGPAYDEIVSNKAHLLKNMYWQEHFLPIINTKGLSLAESKEQLFDFINEALHNPENMTKANTALLASLGIAQNDFVVTNVGRIISWKGQDVFIKAMQKVVAVNPNVKGLLVGSFESGIGDSAFYNVLKQLISDLGLQKNIILTGDRKDVAQIINSSSLVVHTSIKPEPQGLVILEAMFCEKPVIVSNAGGSAELAQLYGAIATEPGNVDELAESILAVISNTGKYLANQLKLIQTNN
;
A
#
# COMPACT_ATOMS: atom_id res chain seq x y z
N MET A 1 18.34 -5.87 -12.35
CA MET A 1 18.18 -4.58 -11.64
C MET A 1 16.69 -4.36 -11.48
N THR A 2 16.23 -4.48 -10.23
CA THR A 2 15.04 -3.87 -9.58
C THR A 2 13.59 -4.04 -10.07
N ILE A 3 12.65 -4.02 -9.11
CA ILE A 3 11.54 -3.06 -8.88
C ILE A 3 11.05 -3.36 -7.45
N ASP A 4 11.22 -2.43 -6.51
CA ASP A 4 10.58 -2.49 -5.19
C ASP A 4 9.25 -1.76 -5.36
N GLY A 5 8.17 -2.34 -4.82
CA GLY A 5 6.79 -2.23 -5.28
C GLY A 5 6.14 -0.85 -5.13
N SER A 6 6.73 0.18 -5.73
CA SER A 6 6.10 1.47 -5.89
C SER A 6 5.17 1.45 -7.09
N ALA A 7 4.16 2.31 -7.08
CA ALA A 7 3.39 2.62 -8.27
C ALA A 7 4.25 3.22 -9.39
N PHE A 8 5.58 3.34 -9.20
CA PHE A 8 6.54 4.02 -10.08
C PHE A 8 7.40 3.11 -10.97
N GLY A 9 7.20 1.78 -10.97
CA GLY A 9 7.67 0.89 -12.04
C GLY A 9 9.18 0.97 -12.31
N LYS A 10 9.93 1.48 -11.34
CA LYS A 10 11.35 1.78 -11.43
C LYS A 10 12.14 1.02 -10.37
N PRO A 11 13.45 0.86 -10.61
CA PRO A 11 14.43 0.73 -9.56
C PRO A 11 14.24 1.66 -8.36
N GLN A 12 13.78 1.14 -7.22
CA GLN A 12 14.04 1.84 -5.95
C GLN A 12 15.54 1.68 -5.66
N ILE A 13 16.32 2.68 -6.03
CA ILE A 13 17.72 2.82 -5.64
C ILE A 13 17.71 3.77 -4.43
N GLY A 14 17.46 3.22 -3.25
CA GLY A 14 17.74 3.92 -2.00
C GLY A 14 19.23 3.88 -1.68
N PRO A 15 19.74 4.79 -0.83
CA PRO A 15 21.12 4.68 -0.35
C PRO A 15 21.35 3.29 0.24
N ALA A 16 22.50 2.70 -0.09
CA ALA A 16 22.88 1.37 0.36
C ALA A 16 22.80 1.27 1.89
N TYR A 17 22.49 0.06 2.36
CA TYR A 17 22.15 -0.36 3.73
C TYR A 17 23.15 0.04 4.86
N ASP A 18 24.23 0.77 4.56
CA ASP A 18 25.36 0.98 5.47
C ASP A 18 25.65 2.45 5.83
N GLU A 19 24.92 3.42 5.27
CA GLU A 19 25.18 4.85 5.54
C GLU A 19 24.02 5.53 6.29
N ILE A 20 23.97 5.29 7.60
CA ILE A 20 23.18 6.12 8.54
C ILE A 20 23.85 7.49 8.63
N VAL A 21 23.43 8.44 7.78
CA VAL A 21 23.85 9.85 7.88
C VAL A 21 22.87 10.62 8.75
N SER A 22 23.42 11.34 9.72
CA SER A 22 22.79 11.88 10.93
C SER A 22 21.87 13.10 10.76
N ASN A 23 21.23 13.32 9.61
CA ASN A 23 20.35 14.47 9.39
C ASN A 23 19.02 14.07 8.74
N LYS A 24 18.11 13.57 9.58
CA LYS A 24 16.84 12.93 9.19
C LYS A 24 15.84 13.85 8.47
N ALA A 25 15.78 15.14 8.80
CA ALA A 25 14.75 16.03 8.25
C ALA A 25 15.02 16.51 6.81
N HIS A 26 16.29 16.58 6.39
CA HIS A 26 16.65 17.03 5.04
C HIS A 26 16.70 15.89 4.03
N LEU A 27 16.96 14.65 4.47
CA LEU A 27 17.04 13.51 3.58
C LEU A 27 15.67 13.15 2.98
N LEU A 28 14.62 13.11 3.81
CA LEU A 28 13.24 12.89 3.34
C LEU A 28 12.86 13.97 2.31
N LYS A 29 13.02 15.25 2.63
CA LYS A 29 12.71 16.33 1.69
C LYS A 29 13.52 16.20 0.39
N ASN A 30 14.83 15.95 0.45
CA ASN A 30 15.64 15.84 -0.76
C ASN A 30 15.38 14.56 -1.58
N MET A 31 15.07 13.42 -0.94
CA MET A 31 14.63 12.19 -1.63
C MET A 31 13.28 12.39 -2.34
N TYR A 32 12.36 13.14 -1.71
CA TYR A 32 11.07 13.50 -2.29
C TYR A 32 11.17 14.41 -3.52
N TRP A 33 12.15 15.31 -3.56
CA TRP A 33 12.31 16.28 -4.64
C TRP A 33 13.20 15.78 -5.81
N GLN A 34 14.06 14.79 -5.59
CA GLN A 34 14.97 14.29 -6.63
C GLN A 34 14.34 13.25 -7.57
N GLU A 35 13.25 12.58 -7.18
CA GLU A 35 12.57 11.59 -8.03
C GLU A 35 11.19 12.07 -8.51
N HIS A 36 11.16 13.03 -9.44
CA HIS A 36 9.99 13.36 -10.30
C HIS A 36 8.58 13.20 -9.68
N PHE A 37 8.34 13.78 -8.49
CA PHE A 37 7.04 13.73 -7.78
C PHE A 37 5.99 14.77 -8.28
N LEU A 38 6.35 15.64 -9.23
CA LEU A 38 5.49 16.72 -9.74
C LEU A 38 4.19 16.28 -10.44
N PRO A 39 4.06 15.08 -11.05
CA PRO A 39 2.78 14.66 -11.63
C PRO A 39 1.78 14.09 -10.60
N ILE A 40 2.21 13.74 -9.38
CA ILE A 40 1.35 13.07 -8.37
C ILE A 40 0.47 14.08 -7.64
N ILE A 41 1.00 15.29 -7.43
CA ILE A 41 0.39 16.32 -6.58
C ILE A 41 -0.98 16.80 -7.08
N ASN A 42 -1.30 16.61 -8.36
CA ASN A 42 -2.57 17.08 -8.92
C ASN A 42 -3.54 15.95 -9.31
N THR A 43 -3.16 14.68 -9.11
CA THR A 43 -3.81 13.57 -9.84
C THR A 43 -4.18 12.38 -8.96
N LYS A 44 -3.91 12.39 -7.64
CA LYS A 44 -4.45 11.41 -6.65
C LYS A 44 -4.41 9.91 -7.05
N GLY A 45 -3.39 9.49 -7.80
CA GLY A 45 -3.11 8.07 -8.07
C GLY A 45 -2.86 7.79 -9.54
N LEU A 46 -1.58 7.65 -9.93
CA LEU A 46 -1.17 7.54 -11.34
C LEU A 46 -0.68 6.15 -11.74
N SER A 47 -1.22 5.66 -12.86
CA SER A 47 -0.47 4.82 -13.80
C SER A 47 0.74 5.61 -14.33
N LEU A 48 1.87 4.95 -14.52
CA LEU A 48 3.10 5.64 -14.96
C LEU A 48 3.14 5.85 -16.44
N ALA A 49 3.61 7.04 -16.81
CA ALA A 49 4.00 7.31 -18.17
C ALA A 49 5.32 6.61 -18.51
N GLU A 50 5.27 5.71 -19.48
CA GLU A 50 6.43 5.05 -20.11
C GLU A 50 7.09 5.95 -21.17
N SER A 51 6.47 7.07 -21.54
CA SER A 51 7.02 8.09 -22.46
C SER A 51 6.68 9.52 -22.04
N LYS A 52 7.37 10.50 -22.65
CA LYS A 52 7.08 11.92 -22.43
C LYS A 52 5.67 12.28 -22.89
N GLU A 53 5.24 11.75 -24.03
CA GLU A 53 3.88 11.95 -24.56
C GLU A 53 2.82 11.41 -23.59
N GLN A 54 3.02 10.19 -23.07
CA GLN A 54 2.10 9.59 -22.10
C GLN A 54 2.05 10.39 -20.78
N LEU A 55 3.16 11.01 -20.39
CA LEU A 55 3.19 11.89 -19.21
C LEU A 55 2.37 13.14 -19.44
N PHE A 56 2.46 13.75 -20.62
CA PHE A 56 1.62 14.88 -20.98
C PHE A 56 0.14 14.48 -21.03
N ASP A 57 -0.18 13.31 -21.57
CA ASP A 57 -1.55 12.80 -21.60
C ASP A 57 -2.10 12.58 -20.21
N PHE A 58 -1.32 12.01 -19.28
CA PHE A 58 -1.74 11.84 -17.90
C PHE A 58 -1.91 13.14 -17.13
N ILE A 59 -0.99 14.10 -17.33
CA ILE A 59 -1.11 15.43 -16.74
C ILE A 59 -2.36 16.13 -17.29
N ASN A 60 -2.58 16.06 -18.61
CA ASN A 60 -3.75 16.64 -19.25
C ASN A 60 -5.04 15.99 -18.74
N GLU A 61 -5.10 14.66 -18.70
CA GLU A 61 -6.30 13.94 -18.22
C GLU A 61 -6.63 14.31 -16.78
N ALA A 62 -5.63 14.38 -15.90
CA ALA A 62 -5.89 14.69 -14.51
C ALA A 62 -6.15 16.18 -14.24
N LEU A 63 -5.65 17.09 -15.09
CA LEU A 63 -6.02 18.51 -15.06
C LEU A 63 -7.45 18.74 -15.52
N HIS A 64 -7.92 17.99 -16.52
CA HIS A 64 -9.25 18.19 -17.11
C HIS A 64 -10.34 17.33 -16.44
N ASN A 65 -9.99 16.15 -15.91
CA ASN A 65 -10.89 15.18 -15.31
C ASN A 65 -10.36 14.63 -13.95
N PRO A 66 -10.09 15.49 -12.94
CA PRO A 66 -9.53 15.07 -11.65
C PRO A 66 -10.40 14.03 -10.90
N GLU A 67 -11.70 14.00 -11.16
CA GLU A 67 -12.65 13.02 -10.61
C GLU A 67 -12.43 11.59 -11.13
N ASN A 68 -11.93 11.43 -12.35
CA ASN A 68 -11.64 10.10 -12.93
C ASN A 68 -10.44 9.44 -12.24
N MET A 69 -9.53 10.27 -11.72
CA MET A 69 -8.36 9.80 -10.98
C MET A 69 -8.67 9.50 -9.50
N THR A 70 -9.78 10.02 -8.98
CA THR A 70 -10.17 9.89 -7.56
C THR A 70 -11.29 8.90 -7.31
N LYS A 71 -12.07 8.55 -8.32
CA LYS A 71 -13.13 7.53 -8.19
C LYS A 71 -12.53 6.13 -8.08
N ALA A 72 -13.05 5.36 -7.12
CA ALA A 72 -12.78 3.93 -7.04
C ALA A 72 -13.16 3.27 -8.38
N ASN A 73 -12.23 2.50 -8.94
CA ASN A 73 -12.42 1.85 -10.23
C ASN A 73 -13.17 0.53 -10.01
N THR A 74 -14.50 0.59 -10.05
CA THR A 74 -15.38 -0.57 -9.85
C THR A 74 -15.15 -1.66 -10.89
N ALA A 75 -14.81 -1.29 -12.14
CA ALA A 75 -14.48 -2.25 -13.19
C ALA A 75 -13.18 -3.01 -12.89
N LEU A 76 -12.17 -2.32 -12.36
CA LEU A 76 -10.92 -2.94 -11.91
C LEU A 76 -11.18 -3.94 -10.79
N LEU A 77 -11.92 -3.55 -9.74
CA LEU A 77 -12.26 -4.45 -8.63
C LEU A 77 -13.08 -5.66 -9.12
N ALA A 78 -14.07 -5.45 -9.99
CA ALA A 78 -14.86 -6.53 -10.57
C ALA A 78 -13.99 -7.51 -11.37
N SER A 79 -12.99 -7.02 -12.11
CA SER A 79 -12.04 -7.89 -12.84
C SER A 79 -11.18 -8.78 -11.93
N LEU A 80 -11.03 -8.40 -10.66
CA LEU A 80 -10.35 -9.17 -9.61
C LEU A 80 -11.32 -10.06 -8.82
N GLY A 81 -12.60 -10.11 -9.19
CA GLY A 81 -13.63 -10.89 -8.49
C GLY A 81 -14.13 -10.25 -7.19
N ILE A 82 -13.95 -8.93 -7.04
CA ILE A 82 -14.39 -8.16 -5.87
C ILE A 82 -15.75 -7.53 -6.18
N ALA A 83 -16.72 -7.70 -5.29
CA ALA A 83 -18.05 -7.12 -5.42
C ALA A 83 -18.05 -5.64 -4.99
N GLN A 84 -19.01 -4.85 -5.48
CA GLN A 84 -19.09 -3.41 -5.22
C GLN A 84 -19.16 -3.03 -3.73
N ASN A 85 -19.73 -3.91 -2.89
CA ASN A 85 -19.91 -3.66 -1.46
C ASN A 85 -18.88 -4.38 -0.58
N ASP A 86 -17.91 -5.05 -1.18
CA ASP A 86 -16.82 -5.68 -0.43
C ASP A 86 -15.91 -4.60 0.17
N PHE A 87 -15.41 -4.86 1.38
CA PHE A 87 -14.41 -4.00 2.00
C PHE A 87 -13.01 -4.48 1.59
N VAL A 88 -12.27 -3.64 0.86
CA VAL A 88 -11.00 -4.02 0.24
C VAL A 88 -9.82 -3.56 1.10
N VAL A 89 -9.09 -4.52 1.64
CA VAL A 89 -7.85 -4.31 2.39
C VAL A 89 -6.67 -4.68 1.50
N THR A 90 -5.80 -3.73 1.21
CA THR A 90 -4.71 -3.91 0.24
C THR A 90 -3.35 -3.83 0.92
N ASN A 91 -2.50 -4.81 0.64
CA ASN A 91 -1.09 -4.80 0.96
C ASN A 91 -0.30 -4.78 -0.35
N VAL A 92 0.57 -3.78 -0.48
CA VAL A 92 1.42 -3.60 -1.67
C VAL A 92 2.87 -3.75 -1.26
N GLY A 93 3.59 -4.62 -1.95
CA GLY A 93 5.02 -4.77 -1.75
C GLY A 93 5.55 -6.07 -2.34
N ARG A 94 6.88 -6.11 -2.49
CA ARG A 94 7.60 -7.29 -2.96
C ARG A 94 7.26 -8.52 -2.09
N ILE A 95 7.02 -9.67 -2.73
CA ILE A 95 6.67 -10.90 -2.02
C ILE A 95 7.95 -11.56 -1.46
N ILE A 96 8.25 -11.26 -0.20
CA ILE A 96 9.41 -11.73 0.56
C ILE A 96 9.07 -11.77 2.06
N SER A 97 9.69 -12.69 2.79
CA SER A 97 9.35 -13.00 4.18
C SER A 97 9.32 -11.80 5.13
N TRP A 98 10.23 -10.84 4.97
CA TRP A 98 10.32 -9.71 5.88
C TRP A 98 9.26 -8.60 5.65
N LYS A 99 8.52 -8.64 4.55
CA LYS A 99 7.39 -7.72 4.29
C LYS A 99 6.09 -8.19 4.99
N GLY A 100 6.10 -9.35 5.64
CA GLY A 100 5.05 -9.81 6.55
C GLY A 100 3.71 -10.11 5.90
N GLN A 101 3.69 -10.51 4.62
CA GLN A 101 2.43 -10.92 3.96
C GLN A 101 1.78 -12.13 4.65
N ASP A 102 2.54 -12.96 5.35
CA ASP A 102 1.99 -14.04 6.17
C ASP A 102 1.24 -13.50 7.41
N VAL A 103 1.75 -12.42 8.03
CA VAL A 103 1.08 -11.70 9.13
C VAL A 103 -0.24 -11.11 8.63
N PHE A 104 -0.21 -10.48 7.45
CA PHE A 104 -1.42 -9.99 6.78
C PHE A 104 -2.47 -11.10 6.58
N ILE A 105 -2.07 -12.24 6.00
CA ILE A 105 -2.99 -13.37 5.74
C ILE A 105 -3.60 -13.90 7.05
N LYS A 106 -2.79 -14.08 8.10
CA LYS A 106 -3.26 -14.54 9.41
C LYS A 106 -4.23 -13.54 10.05
N ALA A 107 -3.97 -12.23 9.92
CA ALA A 107 -4.87 -11.20 10.43
C ALA A 107 -6.20 -11.20 9.64
N MET A 108 -6.13 -11.34 8.31
CA MET A 108 -7.32 -11.44 7.46
C MET A 108 -8.19 -12.64 7.81
N GLN A 109 -7.63 -13.76 8.28
CA GLN A 109 -8.44 -14.88 8.80
C GLN A 109 -9.39 -14.43 9.91
N LYS A 110 -8.86 -13.70 10.89
CA LYS A 110 -9.62 -13.20 12.05
C LYS A 110 -10.65 -12.17 11.61
N VAL A 111 -10.28 -11.27 10.69
CA VAL A 111 -11.18 -10.25 10.14
C VAL A 111 -12.33 -10.90 9.37
N VAL A 112 -12.06 -11.87 8.51
CA VAL A 112 -13.07 -12.57 7.68
C VAL A 112 -14.03 -13.39 8.54
N ALA A 113 -13.56 -13.95 9.66
CA ALA A 113 -14.42 -14.64 10.61
C ALA A 113 -15.50 -13.72 11.23
N VAL A 114 -15.22 -12.41 11.34
CA VAL A 114 -16.17 -11.40 11.83
C VAL A 114 -16.97 -10.77 10.69
N ASN A 115 -16.32 -10.48 9.56
CA ASN A 115 -16.94 -9.90 8.38
C ASN A 115 -16.55 -10.65 7.09
N PRO A 116 -17.39 -11.58 6.61
CA PRO A 116 -17.09 -12.40 5.44
C PRO A 116 -16.93 -11.64 4.11
N ASN A 117 -17.42 -10.39 4.04
CA ASN A 117 -17.37 -9.54 2.84
C ASN A 117 -16.05 -8.75 2.72
N VAL A 118 -15.07 -9.01 3.59
CA VAL A 118 -13.75 -8.40 3.48
C VAL A 118 -12.90 -9.17 2.47
N LYS A 119 -12.25 -8.42 1.56
CA LYS A 119 -11.30 -8.93 0.56
C LYS A 119 -9.91 -8.41 0.84
N GLY A 120 -8.92 -9.30 0.80
CA GLY A 120 -7.50 -8.98 0.91
C GLY A 120 -6.82 -8.99 -0.46
N LEU A 121 -6.23 -7.88 -0.87
CA LEU A 121 -5.38 -7.81 -2.06
C LEU A 121 -3.91 -7.86 -1.65
N LEU A 122 -3.19 -8.86 -2.12
CA LEU A 122 -1.73 -8.94 -2.02
C LEU A 122 -1.13 -8.59 -3.39
N VAL A 123 -0.60 -7.38 -3.51
CA VAL A 123 -0.07 -6.81 -4.75
C VAL A 123 1.45 -6.79 -4.72
N GLY A 124 2.08 -7.50 -5.67
CA GLY A 124 3.53 -7.54 -5.78
C GLY A 124 4.07 -8.76 -6.52
N SER A 125 5.24 -8.57 -7.14
CA SER A 125 5.89 -9.61 -7.93
C SER A 125 6.44 -10.77 -7.09
N PHE A 126 6.35 -11.97 -7.66
CA PHE A 126 6.88 -13.23 -7.15
C PHE A 126 7.75 -13.98 -8.19
N GLU A 127 8.05 -13.34 -9.34
CA GLU A 127 8.80 -13.99 -10.43
C GLU A 127 10.27 -14.24 -10.07
N SER A 128 10.83 -15.29 -10.68
CA SER A 128 12.17 -15.80 -10.42
C SER A 128 13.25 -14.72 -10.53
N GLY A 129 13.95 -14.48 -9.41
CA GLY A 129 15.00 -13.45 -9.29
C GLY A 129 14.52 -12.13 -8.69
N ILE A 130 13.21 -11.91 -8.59
CA ILE A 130 12.59 -10.66 -8.11
C ILE A 130 11.66 -10.92 -6.92
N GLY A 131 11.22 -12.15 -6.67
CA GLY A 131 10.55 -12.54 -5.42
C GLY A 131 11.19 -13.76 -4.76
N ASP A 132 10.75 -14.08 -3.56
CA ASP A 132 11.03 -15.39 -2.97
C ASP A 132 9.92 -16.35 -3.40
N SER A 133 10.18 -17.12 -4.47
CA SER A 133 9.22 -18.06 -5.03
C SER A 133 8.84 -19.17 -4.03
N ALA A 134 9.75 -19.52 -3.12
CA ALA A 134 9.45 -20.46 -2.03
C ALA A 134 8.49 -19.81 -1.04
N PHE A 135 8.74 -18.56 -0.64
CA PHE A 135 7.82 -17.82 0.22
C PHE A 135 6.45 -17.61 -0.42
N TYR A 136 6.38 -17.32 -1.71
CA TYR A 136 5.10 -17.23 -2.42
C TYR A 136 4.28 -18.52 -2.35
N ASN A 137 4.93 -19.68 -2.50
CA ASN A 137 4.27 -20.98 -2.31
C ASN A 137 3.83 -21.20 -0.86
N VAL A 138 4.61 -20.74 0.13
CA VAL A 138 4.20 -20.72 1.54
C VAL A 138 2.94 -19.88 1.74
N LEU A 139 2.86 -18.69 1.13
CA LEU A 139 1.66 -17.84 1.22
C LEU A 139 0.44 -18.51 0.57
N LYS A 140 0.60 -19.14 -0.60
CA LYS A 140 -0.47 -19.92 -1.25
C LYS A 140 -0.97 -21.05 -0.37
N GLN A 141 -0.06 -21.82 0.22
CA GLN A 141 -0.41 -22.92 1.11
C GLN A 141 -1.13 -22.38 2.35
N LEU A 142 -0.62 -21.30 2.95
CA LEU A 142 -1.24 -20.65 4.09
C LEU A 142 -2.67 -20.17 3.79
N ILE A 143 -2.91 -19.53 2.64
CA ILE A 143 -4.27 -19.14 2.22
C ILE A 143 -5.18 -20.36 2.11
N SER A 144 -4.66 -21.48 1.60
CA SER A 144 -5.43 -22.72 1.47
C SER A 144 -5.75 -23.35 2.83
N ASP A 145 -4.75 -23.45 3.71
CA ASP A 145 -4.88 -24.05 5.04
C ASP A 145 -5.84 -23.27 5.94
N LEU A 146 -5.90 -21.96 5.77
CA LEU A 146 -6.80 -21.09 6.52
C LEU A 146 -8.18 -20.92 5.86
N GLY A 147 -8.42 -21.52 4.67
CA GLY A 147 -9.71 -21.45 3.97
C GLY A 147 -10.04 -20.09 3.36
N LEU A 148 -9.03 -19.27 3.04
CA LEU A 148 -9.17 -17.88 2.60
C LEU A 148 -9.13 -17.69 1.08
N GLN A 149 -9.23 -18.76 0.29
CA GLN A 149 -9.11 -18.72 -1.18
C GLN A 149 -10.15 -17.80 -1.84
N LYS A 150 -11.30 -17.56 -1.19
CA LYS A 150 -12.36 -16.65 -1.65
C LYS A 150 -12.18 -15.20 -1.18
N ASN A 151 -11.28 -14.97 -0.22
CA ASN A 151 -11.10 -13.68 0.44
C ASN A 151 -9.77 -13.03 0.08
N ILE A 152 -8.71 -13.80 -0.15
CA ILE A 152 -7.38 -13.27 -0.47
C ILE A 152 -7.06 -13.52 -1.93
N ILE A 153 -6.68 -12.45 -2.63
CA ILE A 153 -6.30 -12.44 -4.04
C ILE A 153 -4.82 -12.08 -4.12
N LEU A 154 -4.02 -13.02 -4.61
CA LEU A 154 -2.64 -12.80 -5.01
C LEU A 154 -2.64 -12.23 -6.43
N THR A 155 -2.47 -10.92 -6.59
CA THR A 155 -2.60 -10.29 -7.92
C THR A 155 -1.34 -10.44 -8.78
N GLY A 156 -0.20 -10.71 -8.13
CA GLY A 156 1.11 -10.71 -8.77
C GLY A 156 1.61 -9.31 -9.08
N ASP A 157 2.48 -9.21 -10.08
CA ASP A 157 2.97 -7.91 -10.54
C ASP A 157 1.86 -7.14 -11.26
N ARG A 158 1.78 -5.83 -11.01
CA ARG A 158 0.69 -4.97 -11.50
C ARG A 158 1.26 -3.65 -12.00
N LYS A 159 0.76 -3.18 -13.15
CA LYS A 159 1.08 -1.86 -13.70
C LYS A 159 0.14 -0.75 -13.20
N ASP A 160 -0.96 -1.12 -12.55
CA ASP A 160 -2.06 -0.26 -12.14
C ASP A 160 -2.17 -0.15 -10.60
N VAL A 161 -1.04 -0.27 -9.89
CA VAL A 161 -0.97 -0.24 -8.42
C VAL A 161 -1.67 1.00 -7.84
N ALA A 162 -1.47 2.17 -8.44
CA ALA A 162 -2.12 3.39 -7.98
C ALA A 162 -3.65 3.32 -8.08
N GLN A 163 -4.18 2.73 -9.14
CA GLN A 163 -5.63 2.52 -9.30
C GLN A 163 -6.16 1.52 -8.28
N ILE A 164 -5.36 0.49 -7.94
CA ILE A 164 -5.70 -0.47 -6.88
C ILE A 164 -5.73 0.24 -5.52
N ILE A 165 -4.69 1.01 -5.18
CA ILE A 165 -4.64 1.81 -3.93
C ILE A 165 -5.85 2.74 -3.86
N ASN A 166 -6.14 3.49 -4.92
CA ASN A 166 -7.27 4.40 -4.94
C ASN A 166 -8.64 3.68 -4.88
N SER A 167 -8.71 2.43 -5.32
CA SER A 167 -9.93 1.60 -5.21
C SER A 167 -10.02 0.85 -3.88
N SER A 168 -8.99 0.91 -3.03
CA SER A 168 -8.96 0.22 -1.75
C SER A 168 -9.77 0.96 -0.68
N SER A 169 -10.37 0.22 0.25
CA SER A 169 -11.03 0.76 1.44
C SER A 169 -10.00 1.07 2.54
N LEU A 170 -8.92 0.29 2.60
CA LEU A 170 -7.84 0.38 3.58
C LEU A 170 -6.54 -0.13 2.96
N VAL A 171 -5.43 0.55 3.22
CA VAL A 171 -4.09 0.07 2.86
C VAL A 171 -3.34 -0.34 4.12
N VAL A 172 -2.68 -1.50 4.07
CA VAL A 172 -1.94 -2.07 5.19
C VAL A 172 -0.51 -2.37 4.78
N HIS A 173 0.44 -1.81 5.52
CA HIS A 173 1.85 -2.12 5.44
C HIS A 173 2.26 -2.99 6.64
N THR A 174 2.80 -4.18 6.37
CA THR A 174 2.98 -5.25 7.37
C THR A 174 4.44 -5.68 7.58
N SER A 175 5.43 -4.85 7.19
CA SER A 175 6.83 -5.27 7.29
C SER A 175 7.21 -5.64 8.73
N ILE A 176 7.84 -6.80 8.90
CA ILE A 176 8.32 -7.30 10.21
C ILE A 176 9.76 -6.85 10.49
N LYS A 177 10.42 -6.23 9.50
CA LYS A 177 11.69 -5.53 9.64
C LYS A 177 11.50 -4.05 9.32
N PRO A 178 12.35 -3.14 9.85
CA PRO A 178 12.26 -1.71 9.58
C PRO A 178 12.20 -1.41 8.08
N GLU A 179 11.16 -0.66 7.68
CA GLU A 179 10.99 -0.20 6.30
C GLU A 179 11.70 1.16 6.14
N PRO A 180 12.62 1.32 5.19
CA PRO A 180 13.39 2.55 5.05
C PRO A 180 12.62 3.70 4.38
N GLN A 181 11.76 3.41 3.39
CA GLN A 181 11.15 4.46 2.54
C GLN A 181 9.63 4.57 2.66
N GLY A 182 8.92 3.44 2.80
CA GLY A 182 7.47 3.45 3.01
C GLY A 182 6.66 4.16 1.92
N LEU A 183 7.11 4.19 0.66
CA LEU A 183 6.46 4.97 -0.42
C LEU A 183 4.97 4.63 -0.59
N VAL A 184 4.61 3.35 -0.50
CA VAL A 184 3.22 2.87 -0.54
C VAL A 184 2.34 3.53 0.53
N ILE A 185 2.89 3.82 1.72
CA ILE A 185 2.17 4.48 2.82
C ILE A 185 1.77 5.88 2.37
N LEU A 186 2.71 6.60 1.75
CA LEU A 186 2.50 7.96 1.26
C LEU A 186 1.52 7.99 0.09
N GLU A 187 1.69 7.09 -0.89
CA GLU A 187 0.76 6.92 -2.02
C GLU A 187 -0.68 6.70 -1.52
N ALA A 188 -0.86 5.85 -0.50
CA ALA A 188 -2.15 5.60 0.11
C ALA A 188 -2.71 6.84 0.83
N MET A 189 -1.87 7.57 1.56
CA MET A 189 -2.25 8.84 2.20
C MET A 189 -2.68 9.89 1.17
N PHE A 190 -1.98 9.99 0.03
CA PHE A 190 -2.34 10.89 -1.08
C PHE A 190 -3.68 10.50 -1.73
N CYS A 191 -3.98 9.20 -1.79
CA CYS A 191 -5.28 8.70 -2.24
C CYS A 191 -6.37 8.82 -1.16
N GLU A 192 -6.10 9.54 -0.06
CA GLU A 192 -7.00 9.72 1.09
C GLU A 192 -7.52 8.38 1.61
N LYS A 193 -6.64 7.38 1.66
CA LYS A 193 -6.96 6.08 2.25
C LYS A 193 -6.50 6.04 3.70
N PRO A 194 -7.31 5.46 4.61
CA PRO A 194 -6.79 5.12 5.92
C PRO A 194 -5.65 4.11 5.73
N VAL A 195 -4.59 4.28 6.52
CA VAL A 195 -3.41 3.41 6.47
C VAL A 195 -3.13 2.79 7.83
N ILE A 196 -2.89 1.48 7.86
CA ILE A 196 -2.28 0.77 8.99
C ILE A 196 -0.85 0.42 8.61
N VAL A 197 0.10 0.64 9.51
CA VAL A 197 1.52 0.38 9.27
C VAL A 197 2.17 -0.33 10.44
N SER A 198 3.20 -1.13 10.15
CA SER A 198 4.09 -1.64 11.20
C SER A 198 4.82 -0.51 11.93
N ASN A 199 4.85 -0.59 13.25
CA ASN A 199 5.53 0.37 14.13
C ASN A 199 7.06 0.15 14.16
N ALA A 200 7.72 0.25 12.99
CA ALA A 200 9.16 0.09 12.87
C ALA A 200 9.78 0.96 11.76
N GLY A 201 10.97 1.50 11.98
CA GLY A 201 11.68 2.25 10.95
C GLY A 201 10.91 3.49 10.46
N GLY A 202 10.97 3.78 9.16
CA GLY A 202 10.34 4.95 8.55
C GLY A 202 8.81 4.90 8.58
N SER A 203 8.19 3.71 8.64
CA SER A 203 6.73 3.61 8.71
C SER A 203 6.17 4.12 10.05
N ALA A 204 6.90 3.93 11.16
CA ALA A 204 6.53 4.49 12.47
C ALA A 204 6.58 6.03 12.47
N GLU A 205 7.60 6.61 11.83
CA GLU A 205 7.74 8.06 11.68
C GLU A 205 6.58 8.64 10.87
N LEU A 206 6.19 7.99 9.76
CA LEU A 206 5.04 8.39 8.97
C LEU A 206 3.71 8.29 9.76
N ALA A 207 3.55 7.26 10.58
CA ALA A 207 2.37 7.15 11.45
C ALA A 207 2.27 8.31 12.44
N GLN A 208 3.39 8.64 13.09
CA GLN A 208 3.45 9.73 14.06
C GLN A 208 3.17 11.10 13.42
N LEU A 209 3.74 11.35 12.24
CA LEU A 209 3.62 12.65 11.56
C LEU A 209 2.29 12.82 10.82
N TYR A 210 1.75 11.75 10.24
CA TYR A 210 0.63 11.86 9.30
C TYR A 210 -0.62 11.09 9.73
N GLY A 211 -0.62 10.45 10.89
CA GLY A 211 -1.83 9.89 11.50
C GLY A 211 -2.25 8.52 10.99
N ALA A 212 -1.31 7.73 10.44
CA ALA A 212 -1.57 6.31 10.21
C ALA A 212 -1.70 5.56 11.55
N ILE A 213 -2.46 4.47 11.55
CA ILE A 213 -2.55 3.57 12.69
C ILE A 213 -1.27 2.71 12.70
N ALA A 214 -0.56 2.70 13.83
CA ALA A 214 0.64 1.88 13.99
C ALA A 214 0.31 0.60 14.78
N THR A 215 0.80 -0.55 14.32
CA THR A 215 0.68 -1.84 15.00
C THR A 215 2.05 -2.47 15.22
N GLU A 216 2.22 -3.25 16.29
CA GLU A 216 3.50 -3.92 16.55
C GLU A 216 3.89 -4.88 15.39
N PRO A 217 5.13 -4.82 14.86
CA PRO A 217 5.54 -5.68 13.77
C PRO A 217 5.36 -7.18 14.09
N GLY A 218 4.63 -7.89 13.22
CA GLY A 218 4.35 -9.32 13.41
C GLY A 218 3.19 -9.63 14.35
N ASN A 219 2.59 -8.63 14.99
CA ASN A 219 1.43 -8.82 15.85
C ASN A 219 0.14 -8.99 15.03
N VAL A 220 -0.24 -10.24 14.81
CA VAL A 220 -1.43 -10.62 14.03
C VAL A 220 -2.72 -10.13 14.66
N ASP A 221 -2.83 -10.20 15.99
CA ASP A 221 -4.05 -9.86 16.71
C ASP A 221 -4.31 -8.36 16.66
N GLU A 222 -3.30 -7.56 16.96
CA GLU A 222 -3.38 -6.10 16.91
C GLU A 222 -3.67 -5.59 15.49
N LEU A 223 -3.09 -6.23 14.47
CA LEU A 223 -3.41 -5.91 13.08
C LEU A 223 -4.87 -6.20 12.75
N ALA A 224 -5.40 -7.37 13.13
CA ALA A 224 -6.79 -7.74 12.89
C ALA A 224 -7.77 -6.80 13.61
N GLU A 225 -7.49 -6.48 14.88
CA GLU A 225 -8.28 -5.53 15.68
C GLU A 225 -8.30 -4.14 15.05
N SER A 226 -7.14 -3.67 14.57
CA SER A 226 -7.02 -2.37 13.89
C SER A 226 -7.81 -2.33 12.58
N ILE A 227 -7.76 -3.41 11.78
CA ILE A 227 -8.57 -3.52 10.55
C ILE A 227 -10.07 -3.46 10.88
N LEU A 228 -10.53 -4.21 11.89
CA LEU A 228 -11.94 -4.22 12.31
C LEU A 228 -12.40 -2.86 12.85
N ALA A 229 -11.53 -2.16 13.58
CA ALA A 229 -11.80 -0.81 14.06
C ALA A 229 -11.98 0.18 12.91
N VAL A 230 -11.14 0.09 11.87
CA VAL A 230 -11.27 0.91 10.65
C VAL A 230 -12.54 0.56 9.88
N ILE A 231 -12.89 -0.71 9.72
CA ILE A 231 -14.14 -1.14 9.07
C ILE A 231 -15.34 -0.51 9.77
N SER A 232 -15.33 -0.49 11.10
CA SER A 232 -16.45 0.02 11.90
C SER A 232 -16.56 1.55 11.89
N ASN A 233 -15.46 2.27 11.64
CA ASN A 233 -15.38 3.73 11.80
C ASN A 233 -14.49 4.41 10.73
N THR A 234 -14.59 3.99 9.47
CA THR A 234 -13.65 4.43 8.41
C THR A 234 -13.54 5.95 8.31
N GLY A 235 -14.67 6.67 8.34
CA GLY A 235 -14.69 8.13 8.24
C GLY A 235 -13.97 8.85 9.39
N LYS A 236 -13.99 8.29 10.61
CA LYS A 236 -13.30 8.87 11.77
C LYS A 236 -11.78 8.78 11.61
N TYR A 237 -11.28 7.61 11.20
CA TYR A 237 -9.84 7.40 11.03
C TYR A 237 -9.29 8.25 9.89
N LEU A 238 -10.01 8.31 8.76
CA LEU A 238 -9.62 9.16 7.65
C LEU A 238 -9.61 10.65 8.03
N ALA A 239 -10.65 11.14 8.72
CA ALA A 239 -10.70 12.54 9.16
C ALA A 239 -9.53 12.92 10.09
N ASN A 240 -9.15 12.01 11.00
CA ASN A 240 -7.99 12.23 11.87
C ASN A 240 -6.68 12.30 11.09
N GLN A 241 -6.48 11.38 10.13
CA GLN A 241 -5.30 11.35 9.26
C GLN A 241 -5.18 12.67 8.46
N LEU A 242 -6.27 13.09 7.80
CA LEU A 242 -6.32 14.32 7.01
C LEU A 242 -6.04 15.57 7.85
N LYS A 243 -6.57 15.61 9.09
CA LYS A 243 -6.31 16.72 10.01
C LYS A 243 -4.82 16.84 10.33
N LEU A 244 -4.14 15.75 10.68
CA LEU A 244 -2.72 15.77 11.03
C LEU A 244 -1.85 16.17 9.82
N ILE A 245 -2.17 15.67 8.62
CA ILE A 245 -1.50 16.07 7.38
C ILE A 245 -1.61 17.59 7.15
N GLN A 246 -2.78 18.19 7.38
CA GLN A 246 -2.97 19.64 7.23
C GLN A 246 -2.24 20.46 8.29
N THR A 247 -2.05 19.93 9.49
CA THR A 247 -1.45 20.68 10.61
C THR A 247 0.09 20.71 10.54
N ASN A 248 0.69 19.77 9.80
CA ASN A 248 2.13 19.62 9.66
C ASN A 248 2.70 20.20 8.33
N ASN A 249 1.87 20.91 7.56
CA ASN A 249 2.27 21.73 6.40
C ASN A 249 2.50 23.19 6.80
#